data_AF-A0A1D6GZ20-F1
#
_entry.id   AF-A0A1D6GZ20-F1
#
_cell.length_a   1.000
_cell.length_b   1.000
_cell.length_c   1.000
_cell.angle_alpha   90.00
_cell.angle_beta   90.00
_cell.angle_gamma   90.00
#
_symmetry.space_group_name_H-M   'P 1'
#
loop_
_entity.id
_entity.type
_entity.pdbx_description
1 polymer ?
#
loop_
_entity_poly.entity_id
_entity_poly.type
_entity_poly.pdbx_seq_one_letter_code
_entity_poly.pdbx_strand_id
1 'polypeptide(L)'
;MSYMVRFGARYPQHVHHRGASMPSVRDHPARIGYDEGFRYLHSPDPDANVLVGTVVGGPDGSDDAFTDSRDNYAQTEPSTYTNALLVGVLAFFAAGRHR
;
A
#
# COMPACT_ATOMS: atom_id res chain seq x y z
N MET A 1 -12.36 5.58 5.50
CA MET A 1 -10.91 5.65 5.19
C MET A 1 -10.77 5.36 3.70
N SER A 2 -9.77 5.92 3.00
CA SER A 2 -9.45 5.45 1.64
C SER A 2 -8.62 4.17 1.73
N TYR A 3 -8.76 3.29 0.74
CA TYR A 3 -7.90 2.12 0.55
C TYR A 3 -6.87 2.33 -0.57
N MET A 4 -6.81 3.56 -1.13
CA MET A 4 -5.75 3.98 -2.05
C MET A 4 -4.76 4.85 -1.28
N VAL A 5 -3.49 4.44 -1.30
CA VAL A 5 -2.42 5.14 -0.58
C VAL A 5 -2.29 6.57 -1.11
N ARG A 6 -2.24 7.53 -0.17
CA ARG A 6 -2.17 8.97 -0.40
C ARG A 6 -3.41 9.59 -1.07
N PHE A 7 -4.56 8.92 -1.02
CA PHE A 7 -5.83 9.50 -1.46
C PHE A 7 -6.77 9.79 -0.28
N GLY A 8 -7.36 11.00 -0.26
CA GLY A 8 -8.22 11.44 0.83
C GLY A 8 -7.50 11.74 2.15
N ALA A 9 -8.27 12.04 3.20
CA ALA A 9 -7.73 12.50 4.49
C ALA A 9 -7.13 11.39 5.37
N ARG A 10 -7.52 10.13 5.14
CA ARG A 10 -7.02 8.94 5.84
C ARG A 10 -6.81 7.82 4.83
N TYR A 11 -5.64 7.18 4.85
CA TYR A 11 -5.23 6.13 3.92
C TYR A 11 -4.24 5.17 4.61
N PRO A 12 -3.98 3.96 4.07
CA PRO A 12 -3.11 2.97 4.71
C PRO A 12 -1.66 3.46 4.75
N GLN A 13 -0.98 3.23 5.87
CA GLN A 13 0.42 3.64 6.09
C GLN A 13 1.36 2.46 6.31
N HIS A 14 0.83 1.24 6.38
CA HIS A 14 1.56 0.02 6.69
C HIS A 14 1.27 -1.05 5.65
N VAL A 15 1.68 -0.81 4.41
CA VAL A 15 1.42 -1.70 3.27
C VAL A 15 2.31 -2.94 3.37
N HIS A 16 1.74 -4.14 3.12
CA HIS A 16 2.52 -5.38 2.99
C HIS A 16 3.35 -5.36 1.69
N HIS A 17 4.40 -4.54 1.65
CA HIS A 17 5.29 -4.41 0.50
C HIS A 17 6.71 -4.06 0.95
N ARG A 18 7.67 -4.93 0.65
CA ARG A 18 9.07 -4.78 1.12
C ARG A 18 9.70 -3.45 0.69
N GLY A 19 9.47 -3.03 -0.55
CA GLY A 19 9.99 -1.74 -1.04
C GLY A 19 9.31 -0.53 -0.41
N ALA A 20 8.15 -0.69 0.25
CA ALA A 20 7.49 0.39 0.97
C ALA A 20 8.08 0.54 2.39
N SER A 21 8.25 -0.59 3.09
CA SER A 21 8.67 -0.60 4.49
C SER A 21 10.16 -0.37 4.70
N MET A 22 11.03 -0.91 3.83
CA MET A 22 12.48 -0.78 3.97
C MET A 22 12.98 0.60 3.54
N PRO A 23 14.06 1.13 4.15
CA PRO A 23 14.66 2.39 3.72
C PRO A 23 15.15 2.30 2.27
N SER A 24 15.17 3.44 1.58
CA SER A 24 15.69 3.51 0.22
C SER A 24 17.20 3.25 0.21
N VAL A 25 17.75 2.83 -0.93
CA VAL A 25 19.20 2.68 -1.10
C VAL A 25 19.97 4.00 -0.92
N ARG A 26 19.28 5.15 -1.04
CA ARG A 26 19.89 6.47 -0.79
C ARG A 26 20.11 6.70 0.70
N ASP A 27 19.16 6.27 1.53
CA ASP A 27 19.20 6.46 2.99
C ASP A 27 19.93 5.31 3.70
N HIS A 28 19.92 4.12 3.10
CA HIS A 28 20.61 2.93 3.60
C HIS A 28 21.32 2.20 2.44
N PRO A 29 22.56 2.59 2.08
CA PRO A 29 23.28 2.02 0.93
C PRO A 29 23.84 0.61 1.16
N ALA A 30 23.92 0.17 2.42
CA ALA A 30 24.34 -1.18 2.77
C ALA A 30 23.27 -2.20 2.39
N ARG A 31 23.68 -3.46 2.20
CA ARG A 31 22.73 -4.55 1.96
C ARG A 31 21.99 -4.88 3.26
N ILE A 32 20.66 -4.91 3.19
CA ILE A 32 19.81 -5.40 4.27
C ILE A 32 19.78 -6.93 4.20
N GLY A 33 20.10 -7.59 5.30
CA GLY A 33 20.06 -9.06 5.40
C GLY A 33 18.62 -9.60 5.39
N TYR A 34 18.45 -10.89 5.08
CA TYR A 34 17.13 -11.55 5.09
C TYR A 34 16.43 -11.39 6.45
N ASP A 35 17.11 -11.77 7.54
CA ASP A 35 16.55 -11.69 8.89
C ASP A 35 16.33 -10.24 9.35
N GLU A 36 17.17 -9.33 8.88
CA GLU A 36 17.04 -7.90 9.17
C GLU A 36 15.78 -7.30 8.52
N GLY A 37 15.38 -7.83 7.35
CA GLY A 37 14.15 -7.45 6.65
C GLY A 37 12.89 -7.57 7.52
N PHE A 38 12.84 -8.56 8.41
CA PHE A 38 11.70 -8.75 9.32
C PHE A 38 11.52 -7.60 10.32
N ARG A 39 12.59 -6.85 10.63
CA ARG A 39 12.48 -5.64 11.47
C ARG A 39 11.61 -4.58 10.81
N TYR A 40 11.67 -4.46 9.47
CA TYR A 40 10.85 -3.52 8.72
C TYR A 40 9.43 -4.04 8.48
N LEU A 41 9.27 -5.36 8.36
CA LEU A 41 7.94 -6.00 8.29
C LEU A 41 7.15 -5.72 9.58
N HIS A 42 7.75 -5.98 10.74
CA HIS A 42 7.09 -5.87 12.05
C HIS A 42 7.24 -4.48 12.72
N SER A 43 7.84 -3.51 12.03
CA SER A 43 7.98 -2.15 12.58
C SER A 43 6.61 -1.50 12.74
N PRO A 44 6.33 -0.81 13.87
CA PRO A 44 5.15 0.02 14.03
C PRO A 44 5.25 1.36 13.28
N ASP A 45 6.42 1.68 12.71
CA ASP A 45 6.61 2.92 11.95
C ASP A 45 5.89 2.83 10.59
N PRO A 46 5.37 3.96 10.07
CA PRO A 46 4.84 4.06 8.71
C PRO A 46 5.84 3.66 7.63
N ASP A 47 5.35 3.36 6.43
CA ASP A 47 6.19 3.01 5.28
C ASP A 47 7.20 4.11 4.96
N ALA A 48 8.49 3.74 4.89
CA ALA A 48 9.58 4.66 4.54
C ALA A 48 9.41 5.22 3.12
N ASN A 49 8.88 4.42 2.19
CA ASN A 49 8.56 4.82 0.83
C ASN A 49 7.04 4.74 0.61
N VAL A 50 6.40 5.89 0.45
CA VAL A 50 4.94 5.96 0.23
C VAL A 50 4.60 5.50 -1.19
N LEU A 51 3.88 4.39 -1.31
CA LEU A 51 3.41 3.84 -2.59
C LEU A 51 2.17 4.60 -3.12
N VAL A 52 2.36 5.86 -3.49
CA VAL A 52 1.26 6.73 -3.95
C VAL A 52 0.43 6.07 -5.05
N GLY A 53 -0.88 6.03 -4.85
CA GLY A 53 -1.84 5.52 -5.83
C GLY A 53 -2.05 4.01 -5.81
N THR A 54 -1.30 3.25 -5.00
CA THR A 54 -1.58 1.82 -4.86
C THR A 54 -2.87 1.60 -4.07
N VAL A 55 -3.68 0.65 -4.52
CA VAL A 55 -4.82 0.12 -3.76
C VAL A 55 -4.41 -1.17 -3.06
N VAL A 56 -4.75 -1.26 -1.78
CA VAL A 56 -4.54 -2.45 -0.93
C VAL A 56 -5.73 -3.42 -1.04
N GLY A 57 -5.59 -4.64 -0.52
CA GLY A 57 -6.65 -5.66 -0.51
C GLY A 57 -8.00 -5.14 0.01
N GLY A 58 -7.98 -4.26 1.01
CA GLY A 58 -9.16 -3.57 1.52
C GLY A 58 -9.75 -4.24 2.77
N PRO A 59 -10.95 -3.81 3.20
CA PRO A 59 -11.59 -4.33 4.40
C PRO A 59 -12.15 -5.73 4.15
N ASP A 60 -12.38 -6.46 5.23
CA ASP A 60 -13.12 -7.73 5.22
C ASP A 60 -14.22 -7.75 6.29
N GLY A 61 -14.93 -8.88 6.39
CA GLY A 61 -16.04 -9.04 7.31
C GLY A 61 -17.32 -8.32 6.88
N SER A 62 -18.36 -8.43 7.71
CA SER A 62 -19.64 -7.75 7.49
C SER A 62 -19.68 -6.33 8.06
N ASP A 63 -18.65 -5.92 8.79
CA ASP A 63 -18.51 -4.63 9.47
C ASP A 63 -17.46 -3.73 8.80
N ASP A 64 -16.98 -4.09 7.61
CA ASP A 64 -15.94 -3.38 6.87
C ASP A 64 -14.66 -3.15 7.70
N ALA A 65 -14.28 -4.14 8.51
CA ALA A 65 -13.11 -4.05 9.37
C ALA A 65 -11.82 -3.98 8.54
N PHE A 66 -10.95 -3.02 8.89
CA PHE A 66 -9.64 -2.85 8.28
C PHE A 66 -8.56 -2.64 9.34
N THR A 67 -7.52 -3.47 9.29
CA THR A 67 -6.34 -3.38 10.15
C THR A 67 -5.14 -2.96 9.30
N ASP A 68 -4.71 -1.70 9.47
CA ASP A 68 -3.53 -1.14 8.79
C ASP A 68 -2.24 -1.70 9.40
N SER A 69 -1.92 -2.95 9.08
CA SER A 69 -0.74 -3.67 9.55
C SER A 69 -0.10 -4.45 8.41
N ARG A 70 1.23 -4.34 8.28
CA ARG A 70 1.99 -5.11 7.29
C ARG A 70 1.89 -6.60 7.52
N ASP A 71 1.61 -7.08 8.72
CA ASP A 71 1.42 -8.52 8.97
C ASP A 71 0.07 -9.02 8.44
N ASN A 72 -0.89 -8.13 8.21
CA ASN A 72 -2.17 -8.46 7.59
C ASN A 72 -2.09 -8.32 6.06
N TYR A 73 -1.37 -9.24 5.42
CA TYR A 73 -1.21 -9.24 3.97
C TYR A 73 -2.56 -9.31 3.23
N ALA A 74 -3.55 -10.01 3.77
CA ALA A 74 -4.87 -10.14 3.12
C ALA A 74 -5.54 -8.79 2.88
N GLN A 75 -5.40 -7.85 3.82
CA GLN A 75 -6.01 -6.52 3.70
C GLN A 75 -5.04 -5.47 3.16
N THR A 76 -3.74 -5.59 3.44
CA THR A 76 -2.75 -4.54 3.16
C THR A 76 -1.84 -4.80 1.97
N GLU A 77 -1.90 -5.98 1.34
CA GLU A 77 -1.07 -6.29 0.17
C GLU A 77 -1.61 -5.57 -1.08
N PRO A 78 -0.76 -4.80 -1.78
CA PRO A 78 -1.09 -4.24 -3.07
C PRO A 78 -0.76 -5.24 -4.18
N SER A 79 -1.55 -5.25 -5.25
CA SER A 79 -1.26 -6.10 -6.40
C SER A 79 -1.31 -5.33 -7.72
N THR A 80 -0.50 -5.79 -8.68
CA THR A 80 -0.49 -5.20 -10.03
C THR A 80 -1.81 -5.41 -10.75
N TYR A 81 -2.44 -6.58 -10.59
CA TYR A 81 -3.70 -6.91 -11.26
C TYR A 81 -4.91 -6.12 -10.70
N THR A 82 -4.93 -5.79 -9.41
CA THR A 82 -5.96 -4.91 -8.84
C THR A 82 -5.79 -3.48 -9.36
N ASN A 83 -4.57 -2.94 -9.30
CA ASN A 83 -4.30 -1.57 -9.75
C ASN A 83 -4.52 -1.40 -11.27
N ALA A 84 -4.11 -2.38 -12.08
CA ALA A 84 -4.27 -2.32 -13.54
C ALA A 84 -5.73 -2.17 -13.97
N LEU A 85 -6.64 -2.96 -13.39
CA LEU A 85 -8.07 -2.87 -13.68
C LEU A 85 -8.66 -1.54 -13.21
N LEU A 86 -8.30 -1.11 -12.00
CA LEU A 86 -8.78 0.15 -11.44
C LEU A 86 -8.42 1.36 -12.31
N VAL A 87 -7.16 1.43 -12.79
CA VAL A 87 -6.71 2.51 -13.67
C VAL A 87 -7.58 2.59 -14.93
N GLY A 88 -7.94 1.45 -15.53
CA GLY A 88 -8.83 1.43 -16.71
C GLY A 88 -10.23 1.99 -16.42
N VAL A 89 -10.84 1.58 -15.32
CA VAL A 89 -12.17 2.07 -14.91
C VAL A 89 -12.14 3.57 -14.60
N LEU A 90 -11.13 4.03 -13.87
CA LEU A 90 -10.97 5.45 -13.56
C LEU A 90 -10.74 6.30 -14.82
N ALA A 91 -9.96 5.79 -15.79
CA ALA A 91 -9.74 6.46 -17.06
C ALA A 91 -11.05 6.63 -17.85
N PHE A 92 -11.93 5.61 -17.86
CA PHE A 92 -13.26 5.72 -18.49
C PHE A 92 -14.09 6.85 -17.89
N PHE A 93 -14.17 6.92 -16.55
CA PHE A 93 -14.91 7.99 -15.87
C PHE A 93 -14.27 9.37 -16.07
N ALA A 94 -12.94 9.45 -16.14
CA ALA A 94 -12.24 10.70 -16.41
C ALA A 94 -12.50 11.21 -17.84
N ALA A 95 -12.47 10.32 -18.83
CA ALA A 95 -12.74 10.66 -20.23
C ALA A 95 -14.19 11.14 -20.44
N GLY A 96 -15.14 10.59 -19.69
CA GLY A 96 -16.55 11.02 -19.73
C GLY A 96 -16.79 12.45 -19.24
N ARG A 97 -15.84 13.08 -18.54
CA ARG A 97 -15.94 14.49 -18.09
C ARG A 97 -15.53 15.51 -19.15
N HIS A 98 -15.04 15.05 -20.31
CA HIS A 98 -14.66 15.90 -21.45
C HIS A 98 -15.66 15.81 -22.62
N ARG A 99 -16.84 15.23 -22.39
CA ARG A 99 -18.02 15.34 -23.26
C ARG A 99 -19.07 16.20 -22.57
#